data_AF-G2QME1-F1
#
_entry.id   AF-G2QME1-F1
#
_cell.length_a   1.000
_cell.length_b   1.000
_cell.length_c   1.000
_cell.angle_alpha   90.00
_cell.angle_beta   90.00
_cell.angle_gamma   90.00
#
_symmetry.space_group_name_H-M   'P 1'
#
loop_
_entity.id
_entity.type
_entity.pdbx_description
1 polymer ?
#
loop_
_entity_poly.entity_id
_entity_poly.type
_entity_poly.pdbx_seq_one_letter_code
_entity_poly.pdbx_strand_id
1 'polypeptide(L)'
;MKLLTTAVTLLMASMANAEVFYWCTGNGKCDNAPGVGPTYDCGKKLGYDYYDSNRKRWRTSGDTVKKFWETGGFYDCCHAKNKGACYDIQNQ
;
A
#
# COMPACT_ATOMS: atom_id res chain seq x y z
N MET A 1 23.49 18.36 47.37
CA MET A 1 22.75 17.36 46.58
C MET A 1 21.33 17.85 46.35
N LYS A 2 20.92 18.03 45.10
CA LYS A 2 19.51 18.09 44.66
C LYS A 2 19.50 17.86 43.15
N LEU A 3 19.47 16.58 42.78
CA LEU A 3 19.33 16.08 41.42
C LEU A 3 17.84 15.79 41.21
N LEU A 4 17.11 16.76 40.67
CA LEU A 4 15.75 16.59 40.12
C LEU A 4 15.64 17.72 39.07
N THR A 5 15.37 17.48 37.79
CA THR A 5 14.30 16.64 37.26
C THR A 5 14.61 16.39 35.78
N THR A 6 14.80 15.14 35.37
CA THR A 6 14.91 14.79 33.95
C THR A 6 13.51 14.83 33.35
N ALA A 7 13.17 15.92 32.69
CA ALA A 7 11.94 15.99 31.90
C ALA A 7 12.10 15.09 30.68
N VAL A 8 11.54 13.88 30.76
CA VAL A 8 11.35 13.01 29.58
C VAL A 8 10.23 13.64 28.77
N THR A 9 10.58 14.54 27.85
CA THR A 9 9.68 14.93 26.76
C THR A 9 9.50 13.70 25.87
N LEU A 10 8.38 12.98 26.07
CA LEU A 10 7.90 12.03 25.07
C LEU A 10 7.63 12.80 23.79
N LEU A 11 8.59 12.79 22.86
CA LEU A 11 8.34 13.08 21.46
C LEU A 11 7.42 11.97 20.94
N MET A 12 6.11 12.16 21.05
CA MET A 12 5.15 11.47 20.20
C MET A 12 5.36 12.00 18.78
N ALA A 13 6.38 11.49 18.10
CA ALA A 13 6.47 11.60 16.66
C ALA A 13 5.27 10.85 16.10
N SER A 14 4.21 11.59 15.77
CA SER A 14 3.11 11.12 14.94
C SER A 14 3.71 10.72 13.60
N MET A 15 4.18 9.49 13.48
CA MET A 15 4.49 8.89 12.19
C MET A 15 3.14 8.79 11.48
N ALA A 16 2.83 9.77 10.64
CA ALA A 16 1.75 9.66 9.67
C ALA A 16 2.07 8.41 8.84
N ASN A 17 1.36 7.31 9.12
CA ASN A 17 1.56 6.07 8.40
C ASN A 17 1.00 6.31 7.00
N ALA A 18 1.87 6.48 6.01
CA ALA A 18 1.45 6.57 4.62
C ALA A 18 0.69 5.28 4.26
N GLU A 19 -0.53 5.42 3.76
CA GLU A 19 -1.32 4.31 3.25
C GLU A 19 -1.01 4.15 1.77
N VAL A 20 -0.66 2.94 1.33
CA VAL A 20 -0.44 2.68 -0.09
C VAL A 20 -1.56 1.81 -0.62
N PHE A 21 -2.15 2.26 -1.72
CA PHE A 21 -3.18 1.53 -2.44
C PHE A 21 -2.60 0.84 -3.68
N TYR A 22 -3.04 -0.37 -4.00
CA TYR A 22 -2.58 -1.16 -5.15
C TYR A 22 -3.74 -1.72 -5.97
N TRP A 23 -3.64 -1.64 -7.30
CA TRP A 23 -4.61 -2.25 -8.20
C TRP A 23 -4.03 -2.62 -9.56
N CYS A 24 -4.60 -3.64 -10.20
CA CYS A 24 -4.31 -3.97 -11.59
C CYS A 24 -5.18 -3.10 -12.51
N THR A 25 -4.62 -2.70 -13.65
CA THR A 25 -5.28 -1.89 -14.68
C THR A 25 -5.39 -2.67 -16.00
N GLY A 26 -6.49 -2.44 -16.73
CA GLY A 26 -6.74 -3.08 -18.03
C GLY A 26 -5.98 -2.47 -19.20
N ASN A 27 -5.62 -1.18 -19.11
CA ASN A 27 -5.01 -0.41 -20.19
C ASN A 27 -3.54 -0.03 -19.90
N GLY A 28 -2.98 -0.50 -18.79
CA GLY A 28 -1.61 -0.14 -18.36
C GLY A 28 -1.47 1.27 -17.79
N LYS A 29 -2.55 2.05 -17.72
CA LYS A 29 -2.54 3.42 -17.20
C LYS A 29 -3.07 3.47 -15.77
N CYS A 30 -2.48 4.34 -14.96
CA CYS A 30 -2.89 4.63 -13.59
C CYS A 30 -3.76 5.90 -13.55
N ASP A 31 -4.94 5.82 -14.14
CA ASP A 31 -5.90 6.92 -14.33
C ASP A 31 -6.95 7.02 -13.22
N ASN A 32 -6.66 6.46 -12.03
CA ASN A 32 -7.59 6.33 -10.91
C ASN A 32 -8.87 5.54 -11.20
N ALA A 33 -8.95 4.83 -12.35
CA ALA A 33 -10.04 3.90 -12.62
C ALA A 33 -10.05 2.76 -11.60
N PRO A 34 -11.22 2.16 -11.32
CA PRO A 34 -11.30 0.99 -10.46
C PRO A 34 -10.41 -0.15 -10.96
N GLY A 35 -9.82 -0.90 -10.02
CA GLY A 35 -9.02 -2.07 -10.34
C GLY A 35 -9.81 -3.14 -11.10
N VAL A 36 -9.11 -3.82 -12.01
CA VAL A 36 -9.66 -4.95 -12.78
C VAL A 36 -9.10 -6.27 -12.25
N GLY A 37 -9.70 -7.41 -12.64
CA GLY A 37 -9.09 -8.71 -12.37
C GLY A 37 -7.67 -8.76 -12.97
N PRO A 38 -6.65 -9.22 -12.22
CA PRO A 38 -6.71 -10.05 -10.99
C PRO A 38 -6.52 -9.29 -9.64
N THR A 39 -6.86 -8.01 -9.53
CA THR A 39 -6.51 -7.18 -8.34
C THR A 39 -6.80 -7.84 -6.99
N TYR A 40 -8.01 -8.39 -6.80
CA TYR A 40 -8.40 -9.04 -5.55
C TYR A 40 -7.47 -10.21 -5.21
N ASP A 41 -7.29 -11.14 -6.15
CA ASP A 41 -6.47 -12.34 -5.96
C ASP A 41 -5.00 -11.99 -5.67
N CYS A 42 -4.47 -10.97 -6.33
CA CYS A 42 -3.09 -10.52 -6.13
C CYS A 42 -2.84 -9.98 -4.72
N GLY A 43 -3.68 -9.06 -4.23
CA GLY A 43 -3.49 -8.54 -2.87
C GLY A 43 -3.83 -9.57 -1.79
N LYS A 44 -4.79 -10.47 -2.04
CA LYS A 44 -5.07 -11.58 -1.14
C LYS A 44 -3.87 -12.51 -1.00
N LYS A 45 -3.19 -12.85 -2.11
CA LYS A 45 -1.96 -13.66 -2.11
C LYS A 45 -0.83 -13.00 -1.30
N LEU A 46 -0.74 -11.68 -1.33
CA LEU A 46 0.31 -10.92 -0.63
C LEU A 46 -0.05 -10.54 0.81
N GLY A 47 -1.25 -10.90 1.28
CA GLY A 47 -1.70 -10.64 2.64
C GLY A 47 -1.87 -9.15 2.95
N TYR A 48 -2.43 -8.38 2.01
CA TYR A 48 -2.69 -6.95 2.22
C TYR A 48 -3.86 -6.69 3.19
N ASP A 49 -3.81 -5.54 3.87
CA ASP A 49 -4.60 -5.29 5.07
C ASP A 49 -6.09 -5.08 4.80
N TYR A 50 -6.43 -4.33 3.75
CA TYR A 50 -7.80 -3.93 3.47
C TYR A 50 -8.09 -3.88 1.98
N TYR A 51 -9.26 -4.37 1.58
CA TYR A 51 -9.74 -4.30 0.21
C TYR A 51 -10.89 -3.29 0.09
N ASP A 52 -10.68 -2.23 -0.69
CA ASP A 52 -11.73 -1.31 -1.09
C ASP A 52 -12.50 -1.92 -2.27
N SER A 53 -13.71 -2.41 -2.02
CA SER A 53 -14.56 -3.03 -3.05
C SER A 53 -15.11 -2.03 -4.07
N ASN A 54 -15.22 -0.74 -3.72
CA ASN A 54 -15.73 0.31 -4.61
C ASN A 54 -14.68 0.69 -5.65
N ARG A 55 -13.45 0.94 -5.21
CA ARG A 55 -12.32 1.24 -6.09
C ARG A 55 -11.61 0.00 -6.60
N LYS A 56 -11.99 -1.18 -6.08
CA LYS A 56 -11.36 -2.48 -6.38
C LYS A 56 -9.85 -2.46 -6.22
N ARG A 57 -9.37 -1.95 -5.09
CA ARG A 57 -7.94 -1.78 -4.79
C ARG A 57 -7.63 -2.24 -3.38
N TRP A 58 -6.42 -2.73 -3.17
CA TRP A 58 -5.94 -3.08 -1.84
C TRP A 58 -5.26 -1.91 -1.19
N ARG A 59 -5.29 -1.85 0.14
CA ARG A 59 -4.54 -0.91 0.97
C ARG A 59 -3.57 -1.70 1.84
N THR A 60 -2.36 -1.18 1.99
CA THR A 60 -1.41 -1.63 3.01
C THR A 60 -1.00 -0.43 3.87
N SER A 61 -0.83 -0.69 5.15
CA SER A 61 -0.28 0.23 6.13
C SER A 61 1.23 0.01 6.25
N GLY A 62 2.00 1.09 6.33
CA GLY A 62 3.44 1.04 6.61
C GLY A 62 4.34 0.45 5.51
N ASP A 63 3.81 0.19 4.32
CA ASP A 63 4.63 -0.21 3.16
C ASP A 63 5.00 1.02 2.33
N THR A 64 6.27 1.10 1.94
CA THR A 64 6.80 2.20 1.12
C THR A 64 6.88 1.84 -0.37
N VAL A 65 6.00 0.96 -0.87
CA VAL A 65 5.97 0.44 -2.27
C VAL A 65 6.89 -0.77 -2.49
N LYS A 66 7.50 -1.33 -1.44
CA LYS A 66 8.44 -2.45 -1.58
C LYS A 66 7.75 -3.71 -2.12
N LYS A 67 6.63 -4.12 -1.51
CA LYS A 67 5.89 -5.33 -1.95
C LYS A 67 5.29 -5.21 -3.36
N PHE A 68 5.26 -4.00 -3.92
CA PHE A 68 4.83 -3.80 -5.30
C PHE A 68 5.87 -4.30 -6.30
N TRP A 69 7.16 -3.97 -6.10
CA TRP A 69 8.25 -4.24 -7.03
C TRP A 69 9.08 -5.49 -6.71
N GLU A 70 8.91 -6.07 -5.53
CA GLU A 70 9.55 -7.35 -5.20
C GLU A 70 9.16 -8.44 -6.19
N THR A 71 10.09 -9.36 -6.47
CA THR A 71 9.81 -10.54 -7.29
C THR A 71 8.66 -11.34 -6.68
N GLY A 72 7.64 -11.61 -7.50
CA GLY A 72 6.39 -12.24 -7.05
C GLY A 72 5.44 -11.31 -6.31
N GLY A 73 5.78 -10.02 -6.24
CA GLY A 73 4.98 -8.93 -5.67
C GLY A 73 3.79 -8.54 -6.53
N PHE A 74 3.19 -7.40 -6.20
CA PHE A 74 1.91 -7.02 -6.81
C PHE A 74 2.02 -6.73 -8.31
N TYR A 75 3.11 -6.10 -8.74
CA TYR A 75 3.39 -5.85 -10.15
C TYR A 75 3.43 -7.15 -10.95
N ASP A 76 4.26 -8.11 -10.54
CA ASP A 76 4.40 -9.41 -11.19
C ASP A 76 3.08 -10.17 -11.27
N CYS A 77 2.26 -10.10 -10.21
CA CYS A 77 0.98 -10.77 -10.19
C CYS A 77 -0.01 -10.23 -11.25
N CYS A 78 -0.10 -8.90 -11.41
CA CYS A 78 -0.92 -8.31 -12.47
C CYS A 78 -0.35 -8.66 -13.87
N HIS A 79 0.96 -8.56 -14.05
CA HIS A 79 1.63 -8.84 -15.32
C HIS A 79 1.51 -10.30 -15.75
N ALA A 80 1.53 -11.26 -14.81
CA ALA A 80 1.27 -12.67 -15.08
C ALA A 80 -0.13 -12.94 -15.68
N LYS A 81 -1.05 -11.97 -15.60
CA LYS A 81 -2.39 -12.01 -16.20
C LYS A 81 -2.58 -10.99 -17.33
N ASN A 82 -1.48 -10.51 -17.92
CA ASN A 82 -1.47 -9.51 -18.99
C ASN A 82 -2.21 -8.21 -18.60
N LYS A 83 -2.03 -7.75 -17.36
CA LYS A 83 -2.55 -6.48 -16.84
C LYS A 83 -1.41 -5.58 -16.44
N GLY A 84 -1.63 -4.26 -16.48
CA GLY A 84 -0.73 -3.33 -15.81
C GLY A 84 -0.99 -3.32 -14.30
N ALA A 85 -0.06 -2.76 -13.54
CA ALA A 85 -0.18 -2.58 -12.10
C ALA A 85 0.03 -1.11 -11.72
N CYS A 86 -0.72 -0.65 -10.74
CA CYS A 86 -0.71 0.73 -10.26
C CYS A 86 -0.66 0.78 -8.75
N TYR A 87 -0.11 1.87 -8.23
CA TYR A 87 -0.17 2.20 -6.81
C TYR A 87 -0.42 3.70 -6.59
N ASP A 88 -0.95 4.04 -5.42
CA ASP A 88 -1.21 5.41 -4.98
C ASP A 88 -0.83 5.54 -3.50
N ILE A 89 -0.01 6.54 -3.17
CA ILE A 89 0.45 6.79 -1.80
C ILE A 89 -0.40 7.93 -1.24
N GLN A 90 -1.20 7.65 -0.23
CA GLN A 90 -2.02 8.64 0.47
C GLN A 90 -1.40 8.89 1.84
N ASN A 91 -0.91 10.12 2.03
CA ASN A 91 -0.50 10.59 3.35
C ASN A 91 -1.76 11.12 4.06
N GLN A 92 -2.04 10.60 5.25
CA GLN A 92 -3.05 11.17 6.14
C GLN A 92 -2.53 12.46 6.78
#